data_AF-A0A7W6JEF7-F1
#
_entry.id   AF-A0A7W6JEF7-F1
#
_cell.length_a   1.000
_cell.length_b   1.000
_cell.length_c   1.000
_cell.angle_alpha   90.00
_cell.angle_beta   90.00
_cell.angle_gamma   90.00
#
_symmetry.space_group_name_H-M   'P 1'
#
loop_
_entity.id
_entity.type
_entity.pdbx_description
1 polymer ?
#
loop_
_entity_poly.entity_id
_entity_poly.type
_entity_poly.pdbx_seq_one_letter_code
_entity_poly.pdbx_strand_id
1 'polypeptide(L)'
;MNPSARAPTSSAAGLFQFIEQTWLGTVKTHGAKHGYGQYADLIYRGSDGRWRVEGSARNVVLDLRFDPQAASVMAAELTASNAAYLRGRTGREPGAGDLYAAHFLGPAGAAQLMDAMDRRPGSSAASIFPEAASANRSIFYRDGRPATVAEVHANLQRTAGEGAPAASTGAPSLTPDLSERDQMLAARLDRLRQDQSLLSLLLGQGDGADTGFGKAFGPGTSADA
;
A
#
# COMPACT_ATOMS: atom_id res chain seq x y z
N MET A 1 5.23 -14.84 4.17
CA MET A 1 5.05 -13.75 3.19
C MET A 1 6.34 -12.92 3.13
N ASN A 2 6.65 -12.30 1.99
CA ASN A 2 7.89 -11.52 1.80
C ASN A 2 7.61 -10.00 1.86
N PRO A 3 8.09 -9.27 2.89
CA PRO A 3 7.90 -7.82 2.98
C PRO A 3 8.55 -7.01 1.87
N SER A 4 9.55 -7.55 1.15
CA SER A 4 10.22 -6.85 0.05
C SER A 4 9.64 -7.14 -1.35
N ALA A 5 8.50 -7.86 -1.41
CA ALA A 5 7.88 -8.26 -2.68
C ALA A 5 7.51 -7.05 -3.55
N ARG A 6 7.72 -7.17 -4.86
CA ARG A 6 7.32 -6.19 -5.89
C ARG A 6 6.70 -6.93 -7.06
N ALA A 7 5.54 -6.48 -7.51
CA ALA A 7 4.92 -7.02 -8.72
C ALA A 7 5.64 -6.47 -9.97
N PRO A 8 5.96 -7.30 -10.97
CA PRO A 8 6.66 -6.86 -12.17
C PRO A 8 5.81 -5.97 -13.10
N THR A 9 4.49 -6.07 -13.01
CA THR A 9 3.54 -5.44 -13.95
C THR A 9 2.71 -4.32 -13.32
N SER A 10 2.94 -3.99 -12.05
CA SER A 10 2.16 -2.96 -11.35
C SER A 10 2.97 -2.28 -10.25
N SER A 11 2.41 -1.22 -9.67
CA SER A 11 3.01 -0.55 -8.51
C SER A 11 2.85 -1.34 -7.20
N ALA A 12 2.26 -2.53 -7.23
CA ALA A 12 2.01 -3.35 -6.05
C ALA A 12 3.33 -3.75 -5.40
N ALA A 13 3.46 -3.44 -4.10
CA ALA A 13 4.66 -3.74 -3.35
C ALA A 13 4.38 -4.00 -1.87
N GLY A 14 5.32 -4.65 -1.19
CA GLY A 14 5.25 -4.90 0.24
C GLY A 14 4.49 -6.16 0.61
N LEU A 15 4.37 -6.39 1.92
CA LEU A 15 3.74 -7.55 2.53
C LEU A 15 2.30 -7.81 2.02
N PHE A 16 1.55 -6.73 1.77
CA PHE A 16 0.14 -6.76 1.35
C PHE A 16 -0.08 -6.31 -0.10
N GLN A 17 0.99 -6.20 -0.89
CA GLN A 17 0.94 -5.84 -2.30
C GLN A 17 0.14 -4.55 -2.60
N PHE A 18 0.33 -3.51 -1.79
CA PHE A 18 -0.33 -2.23 -1.98
C PHE A 18 0.08 -1.57 -3.30
N ILE A 19 -0.89 -1.25 -4.15
CA ILE A 19 -0.68 -0.32 -5.26
C ILE A 19 -0.56 1.11 -4.74
N GLU A 20 0.17 1.94 -5.46
CA GLU A 20 0.56 3.28 -5.02
C GLU A 20 -0.61 4.17 -4.61
N GLN A 21 -1.66 4.29 -5.43
CA GLN A 21 -2.78 5.18 -5.11
C GLN A 21 -3.55 4.73 -3.88
N THR A 22 -3.75 3.43 -3.71
CA THR A 22 -4.37 2.86 -2.51
C THR A 22 -3.51 3.11 -1.28
N TRP A 23 -2.19 2.91 -1.40
CA TRP A 23 -1.26 3.20 -0.31
C TRP A 23 -1.33 4.65 0.15
N LEU A 24 -1.15 5.59 -0.80
CA LEU A 24 -1.16 7.02 -0.48
C LEU A 24 -2.50 7.45 0.13
N GLY A 25 -3.62 6.99 -0.42
CA GLY A 25 -4.94 7.29 0.15
C GLY A 25 -5.13 6.73 1.56
N THR A 26 -4.65 5.50 1.81
CA THR A 26 -4.76 4.85 3.13
C THR A 26 -3.89 5.57 4.16
N VAL A 27 -2.62 5.86 3.83
CA VAL A 27 -1.71 6.62 4.70
C VAL A 27 -2.24 8.02 4.95
N LYS A 28 -2.76 8.71 3.92
CA LYS A 28 -3.34 10.05 4.10
C LYS A 28 -4.50 10.04 5.10
N THR A 29 -5.37 9.04 5.00
CA THR A 29 -6.59 8.97 5.78
C THR A 29 -6.33 8.49 7.21
N HIS A 30 -5.45 7.50 7.38
CA HIS A 30 -5.31 6.76 8.63
C HIS A 30 -3.92 6.84 9.25
N GLY A 31 -2.92 7.33 8.52
CA GLY A 31 -1.52 7.33 8.97
C GLY A 31 -1.32 8.04 10.31
N ALA A 32 -1.96 9.19 10.50
CA ALA A 32 -1.87 9.95 11.76
C ALA A 32 -2.33 9.15 12.99
N LYS A 33 -3.37 8.33 12.86
CA LYS A 33 -3.90 7.47 13.94
C LYS A 33 -2.86 6.45 14.44
N HIS A 34 -1.92 6.09 13.58
CA HIS A 34 -0.92 5.04 13.84
C HIS A 34 0.51 5.58 13.93
N GLY A 35 0.70 6.89 14.15
CA GLY A 35 2.03 7.49 14.31
C GLY A 35 2.74 7.85 12.99
N TYR A 36 2.08 7.70 11.84
CA TYR A 36 2.59 8.05 10.52
C TYR A 36 2.09 9.41 10.01
N GLY A 37 1.67 10.30 10.92
CA GLY A 37 1.09 11.62 10.58
C GLY A 37 2.01 12.48 9.72
N GLN A 38 3.29 12.53 10.06
CA GLN A 38 4.30 13.26 9.26
C GLN A 38 4.38 12.80 7.80
N TYR A 39 4.08 11.52 7.51
CA TYR A 39 4.04 11.01 6.15
C TYR A 39 2.70 11.31 5.48
N ALA A 40 1.60 11.25 6.23
CA ALA A 40 0.27 11.62 5.77
C ALA A 40 0.17 13.10 5.36
N ASP A 41 0.89 13.98 6.05
CA ASP A 41 0.90 15.42 5.76
C ASP A 41 1.57 15.76 4.42
N LEU A 42 2.54 14.93 3.99
CA LEU A 42 3.21 15.05 2.69
C LEU A 42 2.32 14.63 1.52
N ILE A 43 1.20 13.95 1.80
CA ILE A 43 0.30 13.44 0.78
C ILE A 43 -0.82 14.46 0.54
N TYR A 44 -1.02 14.82 -0.72
CA TYR A 44 -2.07 15.74 -1.14
C TYR A 44 -2.85 15.19 -2.33
N ARG A 45 -4.05 15.73 -2.55
CA ARG A 45 -4.90 15.39 -3.69
C ARG A 45 -4.72 16.44 -4.78
N GLY A 46 -4.27 16.03 -5.96
CA GLY A 46 -4.14 16.95 -7.10
C GLY A 46 -5.49 17.32 -7.71
N SER A 47 -5.47 18.24 -8.67
CA SER A 47 -6.67 18.74 -9.37
C SER A 47 -7.44 17.65 -10.13
N ASP A 48 -6.77 16.58 -10.55
CA ASP A 48 -7.35 15.39 -11.18
C ASP A 48 -7.90 14.37 -10.16
N GLY A 49 -7.89 14.70 -8.87
CA GLY A 49 -8.40 13.85 -7.81
C GLY A 49 -7.46 12.72 -7.38
N ARG A 50 -6.23 12.62 -7.91
CA ARG A 50 -5.24 11.59 -7.53
C ARG A 50 -4.37 12.00 -6.35
N TRP A 51 -3.96 11.02 -5.56
CA TRP A 51 -3.01 11.20 -4.46
C TRP A 51 -1.58 11.34 -4.99
N ARG A 52 -0.84 12.31 -4.44
CA ARG A 52 0.53 12.65 -4.81
C ARG A 52 1.37 13.02 -3.59
N VAL A 53 2.69 12.92 -3.76
CA VAL A 53 3.73 13.42 -2.86
C VAL A 53 4.77 14.09 -3.73
N GLU A 54 5.21 15.29 -3.35
CA GLU A 54 6.20 16.05 -4.12
C GLU A 54 7.64 15.58 -3.91
N GLY A 55 8.47 15.77 -4.94
CA GLY A 55 9.92 15.66 -4.85
C GLY A 55 10.46 14.35 -4.28
N SER A 56 11.57 14.45 -3.55
CA SER A 56 12.27 13.30 -2.95
C SER A 56 11.48 12.59 -1.84
N ALA A 57 10.55 13.31 -1.19
CA ALA A 57 9.69 12.77 -0.14
C ALA A 57 8.78 11.63 -0.62
N ARG A 58 8.50 11.57 -1.93
CA ARG A 58 7.68 10.52 -2.53
C ARG A 58 8.22 9.11 -2.24
N ASN A 59 9.52 8.90 -2.36
CA ASN A 59 10.11 7.58 -2.14
C ASN A 59 9.99 7.17 -0.67
N VAL A 60 10.23 8.11 0.25
CA VAL A 60 10.10 7.89 1.69
C VAL A 60 8.69 7.41 2.06
N VAL A 61 7.65 8.08 1.55
CA VAL A 61 6.26 7.69 1.80
C VAL A 61 5.94 6.33 1.18
N LEU A 62 6.43 6.04 -0.03
CA LEU A 62 6.14 4.78 -0.73
C LEU A 62 6.90 3.58 -0.17
N ASP A 63 8.09 3.79 0.39
CA ASP A 63 8.94 2.73 0.94
C ASP A 63 8.43 2.23 2.29
N LEU A 64 7.56 2.99 2.98
CA LEU A 64 6.82 2.49 4.14
C LEU A 64 5.98 1.23 3.83
N ARG A 65 5.69 0.93 2.56
CA ARG A 65 5.06 -0.37 2.18
C ARG A 65 5.93 -1.58 2.50
N PHE A 66 7.24 -1.40 2.59
CA PHE A 66 8.20 -2.45 2.94
C PHE A 66 8.40 -2.56 4.46
N ASP A 67 7.94 -1.58 5.24
CA ASP A 67 7.93 -1.67 6.70
C ASP A 67 6.76 -2.57 7.16
N PRO A 68 7.04 -3.71 7.83
CA PRO A 68 5.99 -4.66 8.18
C PRO A 68 4.94 -4.10 9.12
N GLN A 69 5.30 -3.17 10.01
CA GLN A 69 4.36 -2.56 10.95
C GLN A 69 3.42 -1.60 10.22
N ALA A 70 3.98 -0.64 9.48
CA ALA A 70 3.22 0.31 8.68
C ALA A 70 2.29 -0.40 7.69
N ALA A 71 2.81 -1.39 6.98
CA ALA A 71 2.05 -2.17 6.02
C ALA A 71 0.89 -2.93 6.68
N SER A 72 1.10 -3.50 7.87
CA SER A 72 0.07 -4.25 8.60
C SER A 72 -1.05 -3.36 9.13
N VAL A 73 -0.71 -2.22 9.75
CA VAL A 73 -1.74 -1.30 10.27
C VAL A 73 -2.53 -0.65 9.14
N MET A 74 -1.88 -0.30 8.03
CA MET A 74 -2.59 0.24 6.85
C MET A 74 -3.45 -0.82 6.16
N ALA A 75 -3.01 -2.08 6.13
CA ALA A 75 -3.84 -3.18 5.63
C ALA A 75 -5.10 -3.37 6.48
N ALA A 76 -4.96 -3.35 7.81
CA ALA A 76 -6.10 -3.44 8.72
C ALA A 76 -7.10 -2.29 8.50
N GLU A 77 -6.62 -1.06 8.37
CA GLU A 77 -7.48 0.11 8.10
C GLU A 77 -8.17 0.05 6.73
N LEU A 78 -7.47 -0.42 5.69
CA LEU A 78 -8.07 -0.62 4.37
C LEU A 78 -9.15 -1.70 4.42
N THR A 79 -8.89 -2.83 5.08
CA THR A 79 -9.87 -3.91 5.26
C THR A 79 -11.09 -3.42 6.04
N ALA A 80 -10.90 -2.66 7.12
CA ALA A 80 -11.99 -2.08 7.89
C ALA A 80 -12.81 -1.07 7.06
N SER A 81 -12.14 -0.23 6.28
CA SER A 81 -12.79 0.73 5.37
C SER A 81 -13.62 0.01 4.30
N ASN A 82 -13.09 -1.07 3.73
CA ASN A 82 -13.81 -1.92 2.77
C ASN A 82 -15.02 -2.58 3.44
N ALA A 83 -14.86 -3.12 4.66
CA ALA A 83 -15.97 -3.73 5.39
C ALA A 83 -17.11 -2.74 5.62
N ALA A 84 -16.77 -1.52 6.09
CA ALA A 84 -17.74 -0.45 6.30
C ALA A 84 -18.44 -0.03 4.99
N TYR A 85 -17.69 0.09 3.89
CA TYR A 85 -18.27 0.40 2.58
C TYR A 85 -19.27 -0.67 2.13
N LEU A 86 -18.88 -1.95 2.19
CA LEU A 86 -19.73 -3.07 1.77
C LEU A 86 -21.00 -3.13 2.63
N ARG A 87 -20.87 -2.95 3.94
CA ARG A 87 -22.00 -2.88 4.86
C ARG A 87 -22.97 -1.77 4.50
N GLY A 88 -22.46 -0.56 4.30
CA GLY A 88 -23.28 0.58 3.93
C GLY A 88 -23.96 0.42 2.56
N ARG A 89 -23.28 -0.25 1.61
CA ARG A 89 -23.76 -0.39 0.23
C ARG A 89 -24.74 -1.54 0.04
N THR A 90 -24.59 -2.62 0.80
CA THR A 90 -25.34 -3.88 0.63
C THR A 90 -26.31 -4.16 1.78
N GLY A 91 -26.16 -3.50 2.93
CA GLY A 91 -26.92 -3.79 4.14
C GLY A 91 -26.54 -5.11 4.82
N ARG A 92 -25.43 -5.75 4.43
CA ARG A 92 -25.00 -7.06 4.91
C ARG A 92 -23.60 -7.01 5.52
N GLU A 93 -23.32 -7.91 6.46
CA GLU A 93 -21.96 -8.12 6.98
C GLU A 93 -21.11 -8.82 5.91
N PRO A 94 -19.99 -8.23 5.44
CA PRO A 94 -19.14 -8.85 4.45
C PRO A 94 -18.30 -9.98 5.09
N GLY A 95 -18.22 -11.12 4.40
CA GLY A 95 -17.34 -12.22 4.78
C GLY A 95 -15.91 -12.04 4.28
N ALA A 96 -15.01 -12.98 4.62
CA ALA A 96 -13.62 -12.95 4.17
C ALA A 96 -13.47 -12.91 2.63
N GLY A 97 -14.31 -13.66 1.90
CA GLY A 97 -14.31 -13.65 0.44
C GLY A 97 -14.77 -12.31 -0.15
N ASP A 98 -15.72 -11.63 0.49
CA ASP A 98 -16.20 -10.30 0.05
C ASP A 98 -15.13 -9.23 0.29
N LEU A 99 -14.42 -9.31 1.41
CA LEU A 99 -13.29 -8.43 1.72
C LEU A 99 -12.10 -8.68 0.78
N TYR A 100 -11.85 -9.95 0.42
CA TYR A 100 -10.85 -10.28 -0.58
C TYR A 100 -11.27 -9.80 -1.98
N ALA A 101 -12.54 -9.95 -2.34
CA ALA A 101 -13.09 -9.36 -3.55
C ALA A 101 -12.95 -7.84 -3.56
N ALA A 102 -13.11 -7.16 -2.42
CA ALA A 102 -12.95 -5.72 -2.33
C ALA A 102 -11.49 -5.27 -2.50
N HIS A 103 -10.53 -6.08 -2.04
CA HIS A 103 -9.12 -5.83 -2.31
C HIS A 103 -8.81 -5.99 -3.82
N PHE A 104 -9.36 -7.01 -4.46
CA PHE A 104 -9.07 -7.35 -5.85
C PHE A 104 -9.83 -6.49 -6.88
N LEU A 105 -11.14 -6.33 -6.73
CA LEU A 105 -12.03 -5.59 -7.64
C LEU A 105 -12.25 -4.13 -7.22
N GLY A 106 -11.76 -3.75 -6.04
CA GLY A 106 -12.19 -2.53 -5.36
C GLY A 106 -13.53 -2.71 -4.64
N PRO A 107 -13.84 -1.84 -3.65
CA PRO A 107 -15.02 -1.99 -2.79
C PRO A 107 -16.35 -1.88 -3.57
N ALA A 108 -16.42 -1.05 -4.61
CA ALA A 108 -17.60 -0.94 -5.47
C ALA A 108 -17.83 -2.21 -6.30
N GLY A 109 -16.77 -2.79 -6.87
CA GLY A 109 -16.84 -4.04 -7.64
C GLY A 109 -17.25 -5.23 -6.77
N ALA A 110 -16.75 -5.30 -5.53
CA ALA A 110 -17.17 -6.31 -4.56
C ALA A 110 -18.64 -6.15 -4.15
N ALA A 111 -19.13 -4.93 -3.91
CA ALA A 111 -20.55 -4.70 -3.65
C ALA A 111 -21.43 -5.13 -4.84
N GLN A 112 -20.97 -4.86 -6.07
CA GLN A 112 -21.64 -5.31 -7.29
C GLN A 112 -21.63 -6.84 -7.42
N LEU A 113 -20.55 -7.51 -7.02
CA LEU A 113 -20.45 -8.97 -7.00
C LEU A 113 -21.43 -9.56 -5.98
N MET A 114 -21.51 -8.99 -4.77
CA MET A 114 -22.47 -9.40 -3.73
C MET A 114 -23.91 -9.27 -4.23
N ASP A 115 -24.28 -8.14 -4.82
CA ASP A 115 -25.63 -7.93 -5.37
C ASP A 115 -25.93 -8.90 -6.53
N ALA A 116 -24.94 -9.16 -7.41
CA ALA A 116 -25.10 -10.11 -8.50
C ALA A 116 -25.22 -11.56 -7.99
N MET A 117 -24.54 -11.91 -6.89
CA MET A 117 -24.63 -13.23 -6.27
C MET A 117 -26.03 -13.50 -5.73
N ASP A 118 -26.68 -12.47 -5.18
CA ASP A 118 -28.05 -12.57 -4.66
C ASP A 118 -29.09 -12.65 -5.78
N ARG A 119 -28.94 -11.81 -6.82
CA ARG A 119 -29.99 -11.67 -7.85
C ARG A 119 -29.84 -12.61 -9.02
N ARG A 120 -28.61 -12.93 -9.41
CA ARG A 120 -28.30 -13.59 -10.69
C ARG A 120 -26.99 -14.39 -10.66
N PRO A 121 -26.84 -15.35 -9.73
CA PRO A 121 -25.59 -16.09 -9.51
C PRO A 121 -25.10 -16.88 -10.74
N GLY A 122 -26.01 -17.28 -11.64
CA GLY A 122 -25.68 -17.98 -12.88
C GLY A 122 -25.22 -17.07 -14.04
N SER A 123 -25.26 -15.74 -13.88
CA SER A 123 -24.82 -14.81 -14.92
C SER A 123 -23.30 -14.86 -15.13
N SER A 124 -22.85 -14.56 -16.34
CA SER A 124 -21.43 -14.40 -16.67
C SER A 124 -20.80 -13.28 -15.85
N ALA A 125 -19.80 -13.61 -15.02
CA ALA A 125 -19.04 -12.61 -14.28
C ALA A 125 -18.19 -11.74 -15.21
N ALA A 126 -17.69 -12.31 -16.31
CA ALA A 126 -16.94 -11.56 -17.32
C ALA A 126 -17.78 -10.48 -18.02
N SER A 127 -19.09 -10.66 -18.09
CA SER A 127 -20.02 -9.65 -18.64
C SER A 127 -20.32 -8.52 -17.65
N ILE A 128 -20.12 -8.76 -16.35
CA ILE A 128 -20.32 -7.76 -15.28
C ILE A 128 -19.02 -6.97 -15.03
N PHE A 129 -17.87 -7.64 -15.14
CA PHE A 129 -16.55 -7.09 -14.86
C PHE A 129 -15.58 -7.25 -16.05
N PRO A 130 -15.85 -6.62 -17.22
CA PRO A 130 -15.09 -6.89 -18.45
C PRO A 130 -13.60 -6.53 -18.33
N GLU A 131 -13.26 -5.42 -17.66
CA GLU A 131 -11.88 -5.01 -17.45
C GLU A 131 -11.13 -6.03 -16.57
N ALA A 132 -11.71 -6.38 -15.42
CA ALA A 132 -11.12 -7.36 -14.51
C ALA A 132 -10.98 -8.75 -15.17
N ALA A 133 -11.95 -9.13 -16.00
CA ALA A 133 -11.96 -10.39 -16.73
C ALA A 133 -10.88 -10.45 -17.83
N SER A 134 -10.64 -9.34 -18.54
CA SER A 134 -9.56 -9.27 -19.52
C SER A 134 -8.17 -9.36 -18.86
N ALA A 135 -8.00 -8.71 -17.71
CA ALA A 135 -6.73 -8.70 -16.97
C ALA A 135 -6.47 -10.01 -16.21
N ASN A 136 -7.53 -10.74 -15.80
CA ASN A 136 -7.42 -11.89 -14.91
C ASN A 136 -8.21 -13.09 -15.46
N ARG A 137 -7.81 -13.54 -16.65
CA ARG A 137 -8.50 -14.61 -17.40
C ARG A 137 -8.71 -15.89 -16.58
N SER A 138 -7.75 -16.28 -15.75
CA SER A 138 -7.82 -17.50 -14.90
C SER A 138 -8.90 -17.43 -13.81
N ILE A 139 -9.32 -16.23 -13.41
CA ILE A 139 -10.38 -16.02 -12.41
C ILE A 139 -11.75 -16.00 -13.09
N PHE A 140 -11.85 -15.35 -14.25
CA PHE A 140 -13.12 -15.07 -14.91
C PHE A 140 -13.51 -16.05 -16.01
N TYR A 141 -12.66 -17.01 -16.34
CA TYR A 141 -12.92 -18.05 -17.34
C TYR A 141 -12.50 -19.42 -16.83
N ARG A 142 -13.28 -20.44 -17.16
CA ARG A 142 -13.06 -21.85 -16.83
C ARG A 142 -13.36 -22.70 -18.05
N ASP A 143 -12.45 -23.59 -18.42
CA ASP A 143 -12.63 -24.54 -19.55
C ASP A 143 -13.08 -23.84 -20.85
N GLY A 144 -12.53 -22.66 -21.12
CA GLY A 144 -12.84 -21.87 -22.32
C GLY A 144 -14.16 -21.08 -22.27
N ARG A 145 -14.98 -21.22 -21.23
CA ARG A 145 -16.22 -20.42 -21.04
C ARG A 145 -16.07 -19.35 -19.96
N PRO A 146 -16.88 -18.28 -19.98
CA PRO A 146 -16.98 -17.36 -18.86
C PRO A 146 -17.42 -18.08 -17.58
N ALA A 147 -16.74 -17.78 -16.47
CA ALA A 147 -17.15 -18.20 -15.15
C ALA A 147 -18.41 -17.44 -14.73
N THR A 148 -19.31 -18.11 -14.01
CA THR A 148 -20.49 -17.45 -13.44
C THR A 148 -20.11 -16.60 -12.23
N VAL A 149 -21.01 -15.70 -11.82
CA VAL A 149 -20.86 -14.92 -10.58
C VAL A 149 -20.60 -15.84 -9.38
N ALA A 150 -21.37 -16.92 -9.24
CA ALA A 150 -21.17 -17.89 -8.17
C ALA A 150 -19.80 -18.58 -8.22
N GLU A 151 -19.32 -18.90 -9.42
CA GLU A 151 -18.01 -19.54 -9.58
C GLU A 151 -16.86 -18.59 -9.21
N VAL A 152 -16.95 -17.31 -9.60
CA VAL A 152 -15.97 -16.29 -9.22
C VAL A 152 -16.01 -16.05 -7.71
N HIS A 153 -17.21 -15.87 -7.12
CA HIS A 153 -17.37 -15.68 -5.67
C HIS A 153 -16.78 -16.85 -4.87
N ALA A 154 -17.13 -18.09 -5.23
CA ALA A 154 -16.59 -19.29 -4.59
C ALA A 154 -15.06 -19.41 -4.74
N ASN A 155 -14.51 -18.95 -5.88
CA ASN A 155 -13.06 -18.93 -6.06
C ASN A 155 -12.38 -17.95 -5.11
N LEU A 156 -12.89 -16.71 -5.04
CA LEU A 156 -12.38 -15.67 -4.16
C LEU A 156 -12.50 -16.04 -2.67
N GLN A 157 -13.60 -16.68 -2.28
CA GLN A 157 -13.80 -17.17 -0.92
C GLN A 157 -12.78 -18.24 -0.53
N ARG A 158 -12.43 -19.16 -1.45
CA ARG A 158 -11.40 -20.18 -1.21
C ARG A 158 -10.01 -19.55 -1.06
N THR A 159 -9.66 -18.64 -1.95
CA THR A 159 -8.37 -17.94 -1.89
C THR A 159 -8.23 -17.11 -0.61
N ALA A 160 -9.33 -16.53 -0.12
CA ALA A 160 -9.34 -15.86 1.18
C ALA A 160 -9.05 -16.83 2.34
N GLY A 161 -9.56 -18.07 2.29
CA GLY A 161 -9.32 -19.10 3.30
C GLY A 161 -7.94 -19.77 3.23
N GLU A 162 -7.31 -19.78 2.06
CA GLU A 162 -5.98 -20.41 1.83
C GLU A 162 -4.80 -19.48 2.17
N GLY A 163 -5.04 -18.29 2.72
CA GLY A 163 -3.98 -17.41 3.23
C GLY A 163 -3.55 -16.29 2.29
N ALA A 164 -4.44 -15.81 1.41
CA ALA A 164 -4.32 -14.41 1.00
C ALA A 164 -4.25 -13.53 2.27
N PRO A 165 -3.51 -12.40 2.26
CA PRO A 165 -3.41 -11.54 3.41
C PRO A 165 -4.71 -10.73 3.59
N ALA A 166 -5.83 -11.41 3.79
CA ALA A 166 -6.99 -10.88 4.45
C ALA A 166 -6.74 -11.09 5.93
N ALA A 167 -6.68 -9.99 6.68
CA ALA A 167 -6.61 -9.99 8.13
C ALA A 167 -7.57 -11.04 8.71
N SER A 168 -7.03 -12.18 9.13
CA SER A 168 -7.80 -13.24 9.75
C SER A 168 -8.19 -12.75 11.13
N THR A 169 -9.48 -12.48 11.30
CA THR A 169 -10.12 -12.46 12.62
C THR A 169 -10.14 -13.89 13.14
N GLY A 170 -9.16 -14.18 13.99
CA GLY A 170 -9.04 -15.41 14.75
C GLY A 170 -7.92 -15.25 15.76
N ALA A 171 -8.24 -14.78 16.97
CA ALA A 171 -7.32 -14.86 18.11
C ALA A 171 -7.00 -16.34 18.36
N PRO A 172 -5.73 -16.67 18.62
CA PRO A 172 -5.23 -16.54 19.98
C PRO A 172 -3.96 -15.70 20.09
N SER A 173 -3.86 -15.01 21.22
CA SER A 173 -2.76 -14.14 21.64
C SER A 173 -1.43 -14.89 21.73
N LEU A 174 -0.42 -14.42 20.98
CA LEU A 174 1.00 -14.64 21.27
C LEU A 174 1.80 -13.42 20.78
N THR A 175 1.69 -12.31 21.51
CA THR A 175 2.75 -11.29 21.52
C THR A 175 3.77 -11.71 22.58
N PRO A 176 5.08 -11.77 22.29
CA PRO A 176 6.06 -11.78 23.36
C PRO A 176 5.90 -10.48 24.13
N ASP A 177 5.70 -10.57 25.44
CA ASP A 177 5.56 -9.41 26.33
C ASP A 177 6.90 -8.67 26.37
N LEU A 178 7.00 -7.58 25.59
CA LEU A 178 8.14 -6.69 25.64
C LEU A 178 7.99 -5.79 26.86
N SER A 179 8.98 -5.83 27.75
CA SER A 179 8.96 -5.03 28.97
C SER A 179 8.82 -3.53 28.66
N GLU A 180 8.25 -2.75 29.59
CA GLU A 180 8.12 -1.28 29.44
C GLU A 180 9.45 -0.60 29.09
N ARG A 181 10.57 -1.20 29.55
CA ARG A 181 11.92 -0.73 29.25
C ARG A 181 12.30 -0.91 27.78
N ASP A 182 11.91 -2.03 27.17
CA ASP A 182 12.18 -2.32 25.76
C ASP A 182 11.32 -1.44 24.85
N GLN A 183 10.07 -1.18 25.25
CA GLN A 183 9.17 -0.25 24.56
C GLN A 183 9.71 1.19 24.59
N MET A 184 10.22 1.64 25.75
CA MET A 184 10.85 2.96 25.86
C MET A 184 12.16 3.07 25.08
N LEU A 185 12.95 2.00 25.00
CA LEU A 185 14.18 1.95 24.20
C LEU A 185 13.87 2.03 22.70
N ALA A 186 12.85 1.29 22.23
CA ALA A 186 12.39 1.36 20.85
C ALA A 186 11.88 2.77 20.48
N ALA A 187 11.03 3.38 21.34
CA ALA A 187 10.54 4.74 21.13
C ALA A 187 11.67 5.79 21.14
N ARG A 188 12.72 5.56 21.92
CA ARG A 188 13.90 6.44 21.96
C ARG A 188 14.76 6.31 20.71
N LEU A 189 14.90 5.11 20.16
CA LEU A 189 15.63 4.87 18.91
C LEU A 189 14.89 5.43 17.70
N ASP A 190 13.56 5.31 17.68
CA ASP A 190 12.73 5.91 16.62
C ASP A 190 12.83 7.44 16.61
N ARG A 191 12.83 8.07 17.80
CA ARG A 191 13.01 9.52 17.91
C ARG A 191 14.38 9.98 17.37
N LEU A 192 15.45 9.22 17.66
CA LEU A 192 16.79 9.53 17.14
C LEU A 192 16.87 9.36 15.61
N ARG A 193 16.15 8.38 15.05
CA ARG A 193 16.08 8.16 13.60
C ARG A 193 15.30 9.26 12.89
N GLN A 194 14.24 9.75 13.53
CA GLN A 194 13.48 10.92 13.07
C GLN A 194 14.32 12.20 13.12
N ASP A 195 15.07 12.43 14.21
CA ASP A 195 15.96 13.60 14.35
C ASP A 195 17.08 13.62 13.29
N GLN A 196 17.66 12.46 12.93
CA GLN A 196 18.64 12.37 11.84
C GLN A 196 18.03 12.66 10.48
N SER A 197 16.79 12.23 10.23
CA SER A 197 16.09 12.54 8.97
C SER A 197 15.72 14.03 8.86
N LEU A 198 15.45 14.69 9.99
CA LEU A 198 15.18 16.13 10.09
C LEU A 198 16.46 16.96 9.86
N LEU A 199 17.60 16.54 10.41
CA LEU A 199 18.90 17.18 10.17
C LEU A 199 19.35 17.06 8.70
N SER A 200 19.08 15.91 8.06
CA SER A 200 19.34 15.73 6.63
C SER A 200 18.46 16.62 5.74
N LEU A 201 17.28 17.02 6.21
CA LEU A 201 16.37 17.91 5.50
C LEU A 201 16.77 19.38 5.69
N LEU A 202 17.21 19.75 6.91
CA LEU A 202 17.65 21.12 7.24
C LEU A 202 19.01 21.50 6.62
N LEU A 203 19.93 20.54 6.49
CA LEU A 203 21.26 20.76 5.89
C LEU A 203 21.26 20.72 4.35
N GLY A 204 20.11 20.42 3.73
CA GLY A 204 19.96 20.30 2.28
C GLY A 204 19.46 21.55 1.56
N GLN A 205 19.25 22.68 2.25
CA GLN A 205 18.68 23.89 1.65
C GLN A 205 19.50 25.13 2.03
N GLY A 206 20.45 25.47 1.16
CA GLY A 206 21.30 26.66 1.23
C GLY A 206 22.13 26.85 -0.04
N ASP A 207 21.52 27.53 -1.01
CA ASP A 207 22.04 28.37 -2.11
C ASP A 207 23.18 27.92 -3.04
N GLY A 208 22.94 28.17 -4.34
CA GLY A 208 23.89 28.00 -5.44
C GLY A 208 24.56 29.30 -5.91
N ALA A 209 25.43 29.13 -6.92
CA ALA A 209 26.18 30.14 -7.70
C ALA A 209 27.24 30.94 -6.88
N ASP A 210 28.46 31.24 -7.33
CA ASP A 210 28.85 31.79 -8.63
C ASP A 210 30.40 31.76 -8.85
N THR A 211 30.82 31.90 -10.11
CA THR A 211 32.10 32.47 -10.63
C THR A 211 33.51 32.02 -10.16
N GLY A 212 34.31 31.52 -11.11
CA GLY A 212 35.41 32.29 -11.71
C GLY A 212 36.79 32.42 -11.02
N PHE A 213 37.83 32.09 -11.80
CA PHE A 213 39.20 32.66 -11.79
C PHE A 213 40.22 32.34 -10.66
N GLY A 214 41.25 31.59 -11.04
CA GLY A 214 42.64 32.05 -10.91
C GLY A 214 43.43 31.66 -9.65
N LYS A 215 44.45 30.80 -9.85
CA LYS A 215 45.83 30.86 -9.33
C LYS A 215 46.50 29.51 -9.62
N ALA A 216 47.44 29.36 -10.55
CA ALA A 216 48.72 30.05 -10.69
C ALA A 216 49.56 30.02 -9.40
N PHE A 217 50.74 29.40 -9.51
CA PHE A 217 51.89 29.30 -8.60
C PHE A 217 52.01 28.06 -7.69
N GLY A 218 52.99 27.21 -8.03
CA GLY A 218 53.67 26.21 -7.21
C GLY A 218 54.80 25.53 -8.02
N PRO A 219 56.01 25.29 -7.48
CA PRO A 219 57.26 25.58 -8.20
C PRO A 219 57.94 24.38 -8.90
N GLY A 220 58.53 24.67 -10.07
CA GLY A 220 59.95 24.46 -10.38
C GLY A 220 60.54 23.05 -10.45
N THR A 221 60.83 22.60 -11.67
CA THR A 221 62.17 22.05 -12.01
C THR A 221 62.55 22.50 -13.41
N SER A 222 63.51 23.44 -13.47
CA SER A 222 64.29 23.77 -14.65
C SER A 222 65.39 22.71 -14.84
N ALA A 223 65.65 22.30 -16.08
CA ALA A 223 66.89 22.60 -16.79
C ALA A 223 67.06 21.70 -18.02
N ASP A 224 67.20 22.38 -19.16
CA ASP A 224 67.65 21.90 -20.46
C ASP A 224 69.06 21.28 -20.42
N ALA A 225 69.31 20.36 -21.34
CA ALA A 225 70.30 20.53 -22.44
C ALA A 225 70.09 19.44 -23.50
#